data_AF-A0A392UZX5-F1
#
_entry.id   AF-A0A392UZX5-F1
#
_cell.length_a   1.000
_cell.length_b   1.000
_cell.length_c   1.000
_cell.angle_alpha   90.00
_cell.angle_beta   90.00
_cell.angle_gamma   90.00
#
_symmetry.space_group_name_H-M   'P 1'
#
loop_
_entity.id
_entity.type
_entity.pdbx_description
1 polymer ?
#
loop_
_entity_poly.entity_id
_entity_poly.type
_entity_poly.pdbx_seq_one_letter_code
_entity_poly.pdbx_strand_id
1 'polypeptide(L)' 'MELKQGNMSVVEYAAKFESLCAFSPYYNTPEAEYDKCVKFESGLRPEVKHL' A
#
# COMPACT_ATOMS: atom_id res chain seq x y z
N MET A 1 2.66 -0.65 8.57
CA MET A 1 3.58 -1.07 7.48
C MET A 1 4.27 0.15 6.91
N GLU A 2 5.55 0.05 6.58
CA GLU A 2 6.35 1.13 5.96
C GLU A 2 6.87 0.71 4.57
N LEU A 3 5.99 0.12 3.75
CA LEU A 3 6.37 -0.24 2.39
C LEU A 3 6.46 1.04 1.54
N LYS A 4 7.59 1.22 0.85
CA LYS A 4 7.76 2.23 -0.19
C LYS A 4 7.84 1.52 -1.54
N GLN A 5 7.28 2.14 -2.58
CA GLN A 5 7.33 1.61 -3.93
C GLN A 5 8.77 1.37 -4.40
N GLY A 6 9.68 2.31 -4.12
CA GLY A 6 11.07 2.20 -4.57
C GLY A 6 11.16 1.99 -6.09
N ASN A 7 11.93 1.00 -6.52
CA ASN A 7 12.09 0.68 -7.94
C ASN A 7 11.02 -0.29 -8.48
N MET A 8 10.07 -0.74 -7.64
CA MET A 8 9.00 -1.62 -8.09
C MET A 8 8.05 -0.89 -9.05
N SER A 9 7.52 -1.63 -10.02
CA SER A 9 6.32 -1.20 -10.73
C SER A 9 5.16 -1.00 -9.74
N VAL A 10 4.15 -0.22 -10.13
CA VAL A 10 2.95 -0.01 -9.29
C VAL A 10 2.25 -1.35 -9.02
N VAL A 11 2.26 -2.27 -9.99
CA VAL A 11 1.66 -3.60 -9.87
C VAL A 11 2.38 -4.45 -8.83
N GLU A 12 3.72 -4.51 -8.87
CA GLU A 12 4.52 -5.25 -7.89
C GLU A 12 4.38 -4.65 -6.48
N TYR A 13 4.35 -3.32 -6.38
CA TYR A 13 4.12 -2.62 -5.12
C TYR A 13 2.74 -2.94 -4.54
N ALA A 14 1.68 -2.91 -5.36
CA ALA A 14 0.32 -3.25 -4.93
C ALA A 14 0.21 -4.70 -4.47
N ALA A 15 0.72 -5.66 -5.24
CA ALA A 15 0.71 -7.06 -4.85
C ALA A 15 1.44 -7.29 -3.51
N LYS A 16 2.58 -6.63 -3.30
CA LYS A 16 3.33 -6.73 -2.05
C LYS A 16 2.63 -6.05 -0.88
N PHE A 17 2.00 -4.89 -1.11
CA PHE A 17 1.22 -4.18 -0.09
C PHE A 17 0.03 -5.02 0.39
N GLU A 18 -0.72 -5.61 -0.54
CA GLU A 18 -1.85 -6.50 -0.23
C GLU A 18 -1.39 -7.74 0.54
N SER A 19 -0.30 -8.37 0.10
CA SER A 19 0.28 -9.50 0.80
C SER A 19 0.65 -9.15 2.24
N LEU A 20 1.25 -7.99 2.48
CA LEU A 20 1.56 -7.54 3.85
C LEU A 20 0.29 -7.28 4.65
N CYS A 21 -0.71 -6.60 4.08
CA CYS A 21 -1.99 -6.32 4.74
C CYS A 21 -2.66 -7.60 5.27
N ALA A 22 -2.66 -8.67 4.47
CA ALA A 22 -3.25 -9.96 4.85
C ALA A 22 -2.63 -10.58 6.11
N PHE A 23 -1.34 -10.33 6.39
CA PHE A 23 -0.65 -10.83 7.59
C PHE A 23 -0.95 -10.03 8.86
N SER A 24 -1.63 -8.90 8.75
CA SER A 24 -1.91 -8.01 9.88
C SER A 24 -3.40 -8.05 10.22
N PRO A 25 -3.81 -8.64 11.37
CA PRO A 25 -5.21 -8.73 11.77
C PRO A 25 -5.93 -7.36 11.79
N TYR A 26 -5.20 -6.29 12.11
CA TYR A 26 -5.70 -4.92 12.08
C TYR A 26 -6.23 -4.48 10.70
N TYR A 27 -5.62 -4.97 9.62
CA TYR A 27 -5.98 -4.63 8.25
C TYR A 27 -6.99 -5.61 7.64
N ASN A 28 -7.48 -6.60 8.39
CA ASN A 28 -8.43 -7.59 7.88
C ASN A 28 -9.90 -7.19 8.12
N THR A 29 -10.16 -5.94 8.51
CA THR A 29 -11.52 -5.43 8.74
C THR A 29 -11.89 -4.36 7.71
N PRO A 30 -13.18 -4.24 7.33
CA PRO A 30 -13.65 -3.20 6.40
C PRO A 30 -13.35 -1.77 6.86
N GLU A 31 -13.29 -1.53 8.17
CA GLU A 31 -13.01 -0.22 8.75
C GLU A 31 -11.58 0.25 8.49
N ALA A 32 -10.66 -0.68 8.24
CA ALA A 32 -9.26 -0.39 7.97
C ALA A 32 -8.98 -0.05 6.49
N GLU A 33 -9.98 -0.14 5.60
CA GLU A 33 -9.80 0.12 4.16
C GLU A 33 -9.34 1.55 3.87
N TYR A 34 -9.90 2.54 4.59
CA TYR A 34 -9.45 3.93 4.44
C TYR A 34 -7.97 4.09 4.83
N ASP A 35 -7.57 3.50 5.96
CA ASP A 35 -6.19 3.55 6.44
C ASP A 35 -5.24 2.81 5.49
N LYS A 36 -5.68 1.72 4.87
CA LYS A 36 -4.93 1.03 3.80
C LYS A 36 -4.69 1.95 2.61
N CYS A 37 -5.72 2.64 2.12
CA CYS A 37 -5.59 3.57 0.99
C CYS A 37 -4.58 4.67 1.31
N VAL A 38 -4.71 5.33 2.47
CA VAL A 38 -3.78 6.37 2.89
C VAL A 38 -2.35 5.83 2.99
N LYS A 39 -2.16 4.62 3.53
CA LYS A 39 -0.83 3.99 3.62
C LYS A 39 -0.27 3.62 2.26
N PHE A 40 -1.08 3.03 1.39
CA PHE A 40 -0.71 2.67 0.03
C PHE A 40 -0.23 3.91 -0.74
N GLU A 41 -1.03 4.97 -0.74
CA GLU A 41 -0.69 6.25 -1.37
C GLU A 41 0.56 6.86 -0.75
N SER A 42 0.71 6.84 0.58
CA SER A 42 1.91 7.40 1.24
C SER A 42 3.21 6.72 0.83
N GLY A 43 3.15 5.46 0.37
CA GLY A 43 4.30 4.68 -0.08
C GLY A 43 4.58 4.78 -1.58
N LEU A 44 3.67 5.32 -2.39
CA LEU A 44 3.91 5.57 -3.81
C LEU A 44 5.01 6.61 -4.02
N ARG A 45 5.72 6.46 -5.15
CA ARG A 45 6.69 7.46 -5.60
C ARG A 45 5.99 8.76 -6.03
N PRO A 46 6.63 9.93 -5.84
CA PRO A 46 6.05 11.22 -6.23
C PRO A 46 5.60 11.26 -7.69
N GLU A 47 6.39 10.70 -8.61
CA GLU A 47 6.09 10.75 -10.05
C GLU A 47 4.80 9.99 -10.42
N VAL A 48 4.37 9.02 -9.59
CA VAL A 48 3.12 8.28 -9.77
C VAL A 48 1.92 9.04 -9.20
N LYS A 49 2.14 9.85 -8.15
CA LYS A 49 1.08 10.63 -7.48
C LYS A 49 0.60 11.85 -8.26
N HIS A 50 1.43 12.34 -9.19
CA HIS A 50 1.20 13.57 -9.95
C HIS A 50 0.68 13.31 -11.38
N LEU A 51 0.31 12.06 -11.69
CA LEU A 51 -0.50 11.71 -12.86
C LEU A 51 -1.98 11.97 -12.57
#